data_AF-A0A3N2MIH2-F1
#
_entry.id   AF-A0A3N2MIH2-F1
#
_cell.length_a   1.000
_cell.length_b   1.000
_cell.length_c   1.000
_cell.angle_alpha   90.00
_cell.angle_beta   90.00
_cell.angle_gamma   90.00
#
_symmetry.space_group_name_H-M   'P 1'
#
loop_
_entity.id
_entity.type
_entity.pdbx_description
1 polymer ?
#
loop_
_entity_poly.entity_id
_entity_poly.type
_entity_poly.pdbx_seq_one_letter_code
_entity_poly.pdbx_strand_id
1 'polypeptide(L)'
;MVTDTMGVRIYFKQSKVELLPDLHQNAERLDSFITELNKIQSDPRYHFRSVNIMGGASPEGTIRFNNWLSRQRADRITEYIHEHAAHPLNEDQITYEYPGVDWEGLKRYVMDDPDVPDREQVLYIIDHPGDGDDRVARLKKLNWSIPWLYLYKKYYPPLRASQVQIIFDRVFRLDSIKKEIRRFNIATPVNLPKLHLKPRPMLPFYAALKTNMLYDAALIPNVGIDVYMGNNWSVTVNWEYAWWKSDAVHWYWRVYGGDIEMRKWFGKKALEKPLTGHHIGPYFQLVTYDFELGHTGYQGRRWTKAAGVAYGYSLPIKNRLNLDFTLGLGYHWGEFYEYKPIDTHYVWQKTHRRKAITPTKIEVSLVWLIGHLNSNDPEERRYGE
;
A
#
# COMPACT_ATOMS: atom_id res chain seq x y z
N MET A 1 -41.93 -23.62 17.60
CA MET A 1 -41.36 -22.27 17.72
C MET A 1 -40.21 -22.19 16.74
N VAL A 2 -40.15 -21.13 15.94
CA VAL A 2 -39.02 -20.89 15.01
C VAL A 2 -38.23 -19.72 15.57
N THR A 3 -36.96 -19.95 15.86
CA THR A 3 -36.03 -18.89 16.24
C THR A 3 -35.70 -18.05 15.02
N ASP A 4 -35.81 -16.74 15.17
CA ASP A 4 -35.57 -15.75 14.14
C ASP A 4 -34.61 -14.68 14.68
N THR A 5 -34.01 -13.91 13.78
CA THR A 5 -33.04 -12.88 14.13
C THR A 5 -33.24 -11.65 13.27
N MET A 6 -33.27 -10.49 13.92
CA MET A 6 -33.38 -9.20 13.26
C MET A 6 -32.28 -8.29 13.78
N GLY A 7 -31.58 -7.56 12.92
CA GLY A 7 -30.51 -6.70 13.37
C GLY A 7 -30.20 -5.52 12.47
N VAL A 8 -29.43 -4.60 13.03
CA VAL A 8 -28.95 -3.37 12.38
C VAL A 8 -27.44 -3.28 12.47
N ARG A 9 -26.82 -2.50 11.58
CA ARG A 9 -25.39 -2.13 11.65
C ARG A 9 -25.28 -0.67 12.03
N ILE A 10 -24.52 -0.37 13.07
CA ILE A 10 -24.25 0.98 13.56
C ILE A 10 -22.82 1.37 13.17
N TYR A 11 -22.67 2.48 12.46
CA TYR A 11 -21.41 2.92 11.87
C TYR A 11 -20.67 3.91 12.77
N PHE A 12 -19.34 3.91 12.70
CA PHE A 12 -18.47 4.76 13.50
C PHE A 12 -17.40 5.42 12.62
N LYS A 13 -16.95 6.62 13.02
CA LYS A 13 -15.77 7.23 12.41
C LYS A 13 -14.51 6.43 12.75
N GLN A 14 -13.48 6.62 11.93
CA GLN A 14 -12.17 5.99 12.12
C GLN A 14 -11.65 6.29 13.53
N SER A 15 -11.24 5.25 14.25
CA SER A 15 -10.69 5.34 15.61
C SER A 15 -11.58 6.05 16.65
N LYS A 16 -12.90 6.13 16.41
CA LYS A 16 -13.88 6.73 17.33
C LYS A 16 -14.88 5.71 17.85
N VAL A 17 -15.39 5.98 19.05
CA VAL A 17 -16.41 5.18 19.79
C VAL A 17 -17.75 5.92 19.94
N GLU A 18 -17.79 7.21 19.59
CA GLU A 18 -18.98 8.05 19.69
C GLU A 18 -20.06 7.58 18.72
N LEU A 19 -21.30 7.45 19.21
CA LEU A 19 -22.49 7.26 18.38
C LEU A 19 -22.83 8.60 17.73
N LEU A 20 -22.60 8.69 16.43
CA LEU A 20 -22.91 9.88 15.64
C LEU A 20 -24.23 9.67 14.91
N PRO A 21 -25.32 10.39 15.26
CA PRO A 21 -26.65 10.19 14.68
C PRO A 21 -26.67 10.35 13.16
N ASP A 22 -25.98 11.37 12.64
CA ASP A 22 -25.98 11.72 11.21
C ASP A 22 -25.11 10.78 10.35
N LEU A 23 -24.20 10.01 10.98
CA LEU A 23 -23.29 9.14 10.24
C LEU A 23 -24.05 7.94 9.71
N HIS A 24 -24.13 7.81 8.37
CA HIS A 24 -24.80 6.69 7.71
C HIS A 24 -26.23 6.43 8.25
N GLN A 25 -26.97 7.50 8.57
CA GLN A 25 -28.32 7.46 9.21
C GLN A 25 -28.39 6.49 10.39
N ASN A 26 -27.40 6.57 11.29
CA ASN A 26 -27.40 5.80 12.53
C ASN A 26 -28.62 6.11 13.39
N ALA A 27 -29.10 7.37 13.42
CA ALA A 27 -30.29 7.76 14.16
C ALA A 27 -31.49 6.88 13.78
N GLU A 28 -31.84 6.86 12.50
CA GLU A 28 -32.96 6.06 11.97
C GLU A 28 -32.77 4.55 12.23
N ARG A 29 -31.54 4.05 12.14
CA ARG A 29 -31.23 2.63 12.40
C ARG A 29 -31.40 2.26 13.86
N LEU A 30 -30.93 3.11 14.77
CA LEU A 30 -31.08 2.92 16.21
C LEU A 30 -32.55 3.02 16.61
N ASP A 31 -33.27 4.02 16.11
CA ASP A 31 -34.69 4.21 16.39
C ASP A 31 -35.54 3.03 15.88
N SER A 32 -35.25 2.55 14.67
CA SER A 32 -35.90 1.36 14.11
C SER A 32 -35.61 0.11 14.94
N PHE A 33 -34.37 -0.05 15.42
CA PHE A 33 -34.00 -1.16 16.28
C PHE A 33 -34.74 -1.12 17.62
N ILE A 34 -34.77 0.03 18.28
CA ILE A 34 -35.49 0.21 19.56
C ILE A 34 -36.99 -0.03 19.39
N THR A 35 -37.58 0.46 18.31
CA THR A 35 -39.00 0.25 18.00
C THR A 35 -39.33 -1.23 17.89
N GLU A 36 -38.54 -2.00 17.13
CA GLU A 36 -38.77 -3.42 16.97
C GLU A 36 -38.42 -4.23 18.24
N LEU A 37 -37.41 -3.82 19.01
CA LEU A 37 -37.12 -4.42 20.32
C LEU A 37 -38.32 -4.30 21.26
N ASN A 38 -38.87 -3.09 21.39
CA ASN A 38 -40.05 -2.84 22.23
C ASN A 38 -41.26 -3.65 21.77
N LYS A 39 -41.47 -3.78 20.46
CA LYS A 39 -42.52 -4.60 19.87
C LYS A 39 -42.33 -6.09 20.16
N ILE A 40 -41.12 -6.63 20.01
CA ILE A 40 -40.82 -8.05 20.28
C ILE A 40 -40.95 -8.37 21.76
N GLN A 41 -40.58 -7.45 22.66
CA GLN A 41 -40.74 -7.63 24.10
C GLN A 41 -42.20 -7.55 24.57
N SER A 42 -43.05 -6.78 23.88
CA SER A 42 -44.44 -6.53 24.30
C SER A 42 -45.48 -7.43 23.63
N ASP A 43 -45.22 -7.94 22.42
CA ASP A 43 -46.18 -8.73 21.67
C ASP A 43 -46.07 -10.23 22.01
N PRO A 44 -47.14 -10.86 22.55
CA PRO A 44 -47.14 -12.25 23.00
C PRO A 44 -46.96 -13.29 21.88
N ARG A 45 -46.97 -12.87 20.60
CA ARG A 45 -46.63 -13.74 19.47
C ARG A 45 -45.12 -14.00 19.38
N TYR A 46 -44.31 -13.20 20.06
CA TYR A 46 -42.87 -13.35 20.11
C TYR A 46 -42.44 -13.72 21.53
N HIS A 47 -41.42 -14.58 21.60
CA HIS A 47 -40.72 -14.86 22.83
C HIS A 47 -39.30 -14.29 22.68
N PHE A 48 -39.06 -13.13 23.26
CA PHE A 48 -37.75 -12.50 23.29
C PHE A 48 -36.75 -13.40 24.04
N ARG A 49 -35.58 -13.64 23.44
CA ARG A 49 -34.50 -14.41 24.08
C ARG A 49 -33.37 -13.51 24.55
N SER A 50 -32.73 -12.82 23.62
CA SER A 50 -31.56 -12.00 23.91
C SER A 50 -31.29 -10.97 22.81
N VAL A 51 -30.43 -10.00 23.13
CA VAL A 51 -29.78 -9.11 22.18
C VAL A 51 -28.31 -9.51 22.07
N ASN A 52 -27.84 -9.74 20.85
CA ASN A 52 -26.43 -9.98 20.55
C ASN A 52 -25.78 -8.70 20.01
N ILE A 53 -24.68 -8.27 20.62
CA ILE A 53 -23.92 -7.08 20.24
C ILE A 53 -22.52 -7.52 19.79
N MET A 54 -22.27 -7.41 18.49
CA MET A 54 -20.99 -7.72 17.89
C MET A 54 -20.22 -6.42 17.59
N GLY A 55 -19.14 -6.18 18.33
CA GLY A 55 -18.27 -5.02 18.13
C GLY A 55 -17.35 -5.23 16.93
N GLY A 56 -17.48 -4.41 15.88
CA GLY A 56 -16.63 -4.51 14.69
C GLY A 56 -15.63 -3.35 14.59
N ALA A 57 -14.40 -3.68 14.21
CA ALA A 57 -13.40 -2.73 13.74
C ALA A 57 -12.95 -3.09 12.32
N SER A 58 -12.50 -2.09 11.58
CA SER A 58 -11.77 -2.29 10.33
C SER A 58 -10.35 -2.79 10.64
N PRO A 59 -9.62 -3.37 9.66
CA PRO A 59 -8.24 -3.86 9.84
C PRO A 59 -7.18 -2.78 10.15
N GLU A 60 -7.60 -1.56 10.48
CA GLU A 60 -6.73 -0.42 10.71
C GLU A 60 -6.24 -0.42 12.16
N GLY A 61 -4.93 -0.21 12.41
CA GLY A 61 -4.38 -0.20 13.76
C GLY A 61 -3.85 -1.56 14.23
N THR A 62 -3.55 -1.66 15.52
CA THR A 62 -3.01 -2.90 16.13
C THR A 62 -4.16 -3.80 16.61
N ILE A 63 -3.91 -5.11 16.73
CA ILE A 63 -4.90 -6.07 17.25
C ILE A 63 -5.41 -5.62 18.63
N ARG A 64 -4.51 -5.22 19.54
CA ARG A 64 -4.87 -4.71 20.87
C ARG A 64 -5.80 -3.50 20.78
N PHE A 65 -5.52 -2.56 19.89
CA PHE A 65 -6.34 -1.38 19.70
C PHE A 65 -7.71 -1.71 19.10
N ASN A 66 -7.78 -2.61 18.12
CA ASN A 66 -9.05 -3.02 17.50
C ASN A 66 -9.94 -3.82 18.44
N ASN A 67 -9.35 -4.66 19.29
CA ASN A 67 -10.10 -5.36 20.34
C ASN A 67 -10.67 -4.39 21.37
N TRP A 68 -9.86 -3.42 21.82
CA TRP A 68 -10.33 -2.35 22.71
C TRP A 68 -11.45 -1.53 22.05
N LEU A 69 -11.29 -1.14 20.78
CA LEU A 69 -12.25 -0.31 20.05
C LEU A 69 -13.57 -1.04 19.81
N SER A 70 -13.52 -2.33 19.45
CA SER A 70 -14.67 -3.23 19.31
C SER A 70 -15.49 -3.28 20.62
N ARG A 71 -14.81 -3.46 21.75
CA ARG A 71 -15.46 -3.50 23.07
C ARG A 71 -16.15 -2.19 23.42
N GLN A 72 -15.44 -1.08 23.31
CA GLN A 72 -15.98 0.23 23.67
C GLN A 72 -17.18 0.65 22.81
N ARG A 73 -17.22 0.22 21.53
CA ARG A 73 -18.39 0.45 20.66
C ARG A 73 -19.60 -0.37 21.09
N ALA A 74 -19.39 -1.63 21.47
CA ALA A 74 -20.45 -2.47 22.01
C ALA A 74 -20.99 -1.90 23.33
N ASP A 75 -20.10 -1.43 24.21
CA ASP A 75 -20.47 -0.78 25.48
C ASP A 75 -21.36 0.45 25.22
N ARG A 76 -20.98 1.31 24.27
CA ARG A 76 -21.77 2.51 23.91
C ARG A 76 -23.14 2.21 23.31
N ILE A 77 -23.23 1.15 22.51
CA ILE A 77 -24.52 0.68 22.00
C ILE A 77 -25.39 0.15 23.15
N THR A 78 -24.78 -0.57 24.08
CA THR A 78 -25.49 -1.12 25.26
C THR A 78 -26.08 -0.01 26.10
N GLU A 79 -25.28 1.02 26.41
CA GLU A 79 -25.74 2.22 27.11
C GLU A 79 -26.94 2.87 26.38
N TYR A 80 -26.84 3.05 25.06
CA TYR A 80 -27.94 3.61 24.26
C TYR A 80 -29.22 2.76 24.35
N ILE A 81 -29.11 1.44 24.30
CA ILE A 81 -30.26 0.54 24.42
C ILE A 81 -30.91 0.66 25.80
N HIS A 82 -30.14 0.70 26.88
CA HIS A 82 -30.68 0.88 28.23
C HIS A 82 -31.37 2.24 28.42
N GLU A 83 -30.88 3.29 27.77
CA GLU A 83 -31.47 4.63 27.86
C GLU A 83 -32.80 4.76 27.09
N HIS A 84 -32.98 4.02 25.98
CA HIS A 84 -34.09 4.23 25.04
C HIS A 84 -35.10 3.07 24.97
N ALA A 85 -34.76 1.87 25.45
CA ALA A 85 -35.69 0.74 25.47
C ALA A 85 -36.81 0.95 26.51
N ALA A 86 -38.03 0.55 26.17
CA ALA A 86 -39.17 0.67 27.07
C ALA A 86 -39.08 -0.30 28.26
N HIS A 87 -38.41 -1.43 28.06
CA HIS A 87 -38.14 -2.41 29.11
C HIS A 87 -36.63 -2.66 29.19
N PRO A 88 -36.01 -2.49 30.38
CA PRO A 88 -34.58 -2.72 30.53
C PRO A 88 -34.23 -4.18 30.26
N LEU A 89 -33.10 -4.39 29.60
CA LEU A 89 -32.52 -5.72 29.41
C LEU A 89 -31.77 -6.14 30.68
N ASN A 90 -31.92 -7.40 31.08
CA ASN A 90 -31.08 -7.99 32.12
C ASN A 90 -29.72 -8.41 31.54
N GLU A 91 -28.71 -8.57 32.38
CA GLU A 91 -27.35 -8.97 31.94
C GLU A 91 -27.35 -10.32 31.20
N ASP A 92 -28.19 -11.27 31.58
CA ASP A 92 -28.33 -12.58 30.94
C ASP A 92 -29.01 -12.52 29.57
N GLN A 93 -29.63 -11.39 29.24
CA GLN A 93 -30.30 -11.15 27.96
C GLN A 93 -29.39 -10.43 26.95
N ILE A 94 -28.14 -10.13 27.30
CA ILE A 94 -27.19 -9.48 26.39
C ILE A 94 -25.98 -10.40 26.19
N THR A 95 -25.71 -10.73 24.93
CA THR A 95 -24.50 -11.45 24.55
C THR A 95 -23.55 -10.54 23.77
N TYR A 96 -22.25 -10.70 24.00
CA TYR A 96 -21.23 -9.89 23.34
C TYR A 96 -20.27 -10.74 22.52
N GLU A 97 -19.97 -10.26 21.32
CA GLU A 97 -18.93 -10.82 20.45
C GLU A 97 -17.92 -9.73 20.07
N TYR A 98 -16.64 -10.01 20.31
CA TYR A 98 -15.55 -9.07 20.03
C TYR A 98 -14.56 -9.68 19.03
N PRO A 99 -14.94 -9.81 17.75
CA PRO A 99 -14.03 -10.34 16.72
C PRO A 99 -12.80 -9.45 16.48
N GLY A 100 -12.77 -8.24 17.05
CA GLY A 100 -11.77 -7.23 16.75
C GLY A 100 -12.00 -6.71 15.34
N VAL A 101 -11.31 -7.31 14.37
CA VAL A 101 -11.46 -6.97 12.95
C VAL A 101 -12.55 -7.86 12.31
N ASP A 102 -13.50 -7.25 11.60
CA ASP A 102 -14.57 -7.96 10.85
C ASP A 102 -14.01 -8.58 9.55
N TRP A 103 -13.21 -9.64 9.71
CA TRP A 103 -12.56 -10.35 8.60
C TRP A 103 -13.57 -11.05 7.68
N GLU A 104 -14.67 -11.57 8.24
CA GLU A 104 -15.76 -12.18 7.45
C GLU A 104 -16.50 -11.13 6.62
N GLY A 105 -16.79 -9.96 7.19
CA GLY A 105 -17.34 -8.83 6.44
C GLY A 105 -16.42 -8.37 5.33
N LEU A 106 -15.11 -8.26 5.61
CA LEU A 106 -14.13 -7.91 4.58
C LEU A 106 -14.09 -8.97 3.47
N LYS A 107 -14.12 -10.26 3.84
CA LYS A 107 -14.15 -11.37 2.89
C LYS A 107 -15.34 -11.25 1.94
N ARG A 108 -16.54 -10.97 2.46
CA ARG A 108 -17.75 -10.78 1.64
C ARG A 108 -17.59 -9.62 0.67
N TYR A 109 -17.12 -8.45 1.13
CA TYR A 109 -16.87 -7.32 0.23
C TYR A 109 -15.87 -7.64 -0.88
N VAL A 110 -14.80 -8.37 -0.56
CA VAL A 110 -13.80 -8.79 -1.54
C VAL A 110 -14.38 -9.83 -2.49
N MET A 111 -15.23 -10.74 -2.02
CA MET A 111 -15.89 -11.73 -2.86
C MET A 111 -16.88 -11.09 -3.84
N ASP A 112 -17.61 -10.06 -3.42
CA ASP A 112 -18.61 -9.39 -4.25
C ASP A 112 -18.02 -8.41 -5.27
N ASP A 113 -16.77 -7.97 -5.06
CA ASP A 113 -16.12 -6.99 -5.93
C ASP A 113 -15.03 -7.62 -6.82
N PRO A 114 -15.29 -7.79 -8.13
CA PRO A 114 -14.30 -8.32 -9.06
C PRO A 114 -13.12 -7.37 -9.32
N ASP A 115 -13.25 -6.07 -9.00
CA ASP A 115 -12.24 -5.05 -9.28
C ASP A 115 -11.16 -4.95 -8.18
N VAL A 116 -11.25 -5.76 -7.11
CA VAL A 116 -10.24 -5.76 -6.05
C VAL A 116 -8.88 -6.20 -6.61
N PRO A 117 -7.82 -5.37 -6.50
CA PRO A 117 -6.49 -5.76 -6.91
C PRO A 117 -6.01 -6.98 -6.10
N ASP A 118 -5.40 -7.96 -6.77
CA ASP A 118 -4.92 -9.21 -6.15
C ASP A 118 -5.99 -9.91 -5.28
N ARG A 119 -7.26 -9.86 -5.72
CA ARG A 119 -8.44 -10.37 -5.00
C ARG A 119 -8.25 -11.77 -4.40
N GLU A 120 -7.69 -12.71 -5.16
CA GLU A 120 -7.49 -14.08 -4.69
C GLU A 120 -6.46 -14.16 -3.56
N GLN A 121 -5.37 -13.39 -3.65
CA GLN A 121 -4.34 -13.31 -2.61
C GLN A 121 -4.89 -12.60 -1.37
N VAL A 122 -5.72 -11.57 -1.55
CA VAL A 122 -6.44 -10.93 -0.45
C VAL A 122 -7.32 -11.95 0.27
N LEU A 123 -8.14 -12.71 -0.45
CA LEU A 123 -8.99 -13.76 0.13
C LEU A 123 -8.16 -14.84 0.83
N TYR A 124 -7.07 -15.28 0.22
CA TYR A 124 -6.16 -16.24 0.82
C TYR A 124 -5.57 -15.74 2.15
N ILE A 125 -5.12 -14.48 2.20
CA ILE A 125 -4.62 -13.87 3.44
C ILE A 125 -5.72 -13.82 4.50
N ILE A 126 -6.95 -13.42 4.13
CA ILE A 126 -8.08 -13.35 5.05
C ILE A 126 -8.38 -14.73 5.68
N ASP A 127 -8.34 -15.80 4.86
CA ASP A 127 -8.67 -17.17 5.25
C ASP A 127 -7.55 -17.91 6.00
N HIS A 128 -6.31 -17.44 5.91
CA HIS A 128 -5.14 -18.11 6.49
C HIS A 128 -4.37 -17.17 7.41
N PRO A 129 -4.88 -16.86 8.62
CA PRO A 129 -4.15 -16.08 9.60
C PRO A 129 -2.86 -16.80 10.02
N GLY A 130 -1.72 -16.10 9.99
CA GLY A 130 -0.49 -16.58 10.59
C GLY A 130 -0.48 -16.44 12.11
N ASP A 131 0.62 -16.86 12.75
CA ASP A 131 0.81 -16.73 14.19
C ASP A 131 0.75 -15.26 14.63
N GLY A 132 -0.04 -14.97 15.68
CA GLY A 132 -0.30 -13.60 16.14
C GLY A 132 -1.14 -12.71 15.19
N ASP A 133 -1.86 -13.29 14.23
CA ASP A 133 -2.68 -12.60 13.21
C ASP A 133 -1.89 -11.58 12.36
N ASP A 134 -1.10 -12.12 11.42
CA ASP A 134 -0.23 -11.35 10.51
C ASP A 134 -0.94 -10.79 9.26
N ARG A 135 -2.27 -10.95 9.16
CA ARG A 135 -3.04 -10.63 7.94
C ARG A 135 -2.87 -9.17 7.51
N VAL A 136 -2.92 -8.23 8.45
CA VAL A 136 -2.71 -6.80 8.17
C VAL A 136 -1.31 -6.55 7.60
N ALA A 137 -0.27 -7.18 8.18
CA ALA A 137 1.10 -7.01 7.72
C ALA A 137 1.29 -7.60 6.32
N ARG A 138 0.67 -8.75 6.04
CA ARG A 138 0.69 -9.38 4.71
C ARG A 138 -0.08 -8.57 3.67
N LEU A 139 -1.25 -8.04 4.00
CA LEU A 139 -2.01 -7.16 3.10
C LEU A 139 -1.25 -5.87 2.77
N LYS A 140 -0.56 -5.27 3.74
CA LYS A 140 0.30 -4.09 3.50
C LYS A 140 1.50 -4.41 2.61
N LYS A 141 2.09 -5.59 2.76
CA LYS A 141 3.22 -6.02 1.91
C LYS A 141 2.78 -6.49 0.52
N LEU A 142 1.52 -6.92 0.37
CA LEU A 142 0.98 -7.42 -0.88
C LEU A 142 1.00 -6.32 -1.95
N ASN A 143 1.70 -6.59 -3.05
CA ASN A 143 1.77 -5.76 -4.26
C ASN A 143 1.83 -4.25 -3.97
N TRP A 144 2.89 -3.81 -3.27
CA TRP A 144 3.11 -2.39 -2.95
C TRP A 144 1.96 -1.71 -2.18
N SER A 145 1.27 -2.47 -1.33
CA SER A 145 0.07 -2.02 -0.61
C SER A 145 -1.10 -1.62 -1.52
N ILE A 146 -1.09 -1.93 -2.82
CA ILE A 146 -2.17 -1.53 -3.74
C ILE A 146 -3.51 -2.13 -3.31
N PRO A 147 -3.64 -3.44 -3.05
CA PRO A 147 -4.88 -4.01 -2.53
C PRO A 147 -5.25 -3.40 -1.19
N TRP A 148 -4.29 -3.24 -0.27
CA TRP A 148 -4.51 -2.61 1.02
C TRP A 148 -5.12 -1.21 0.88
N LEU A 149 -4.57 -0.35 0.02
CA LEU A 149 -5.06 1.01 -0.22
C LEU A 149 -6.43 1.03 -0.89
N TYR A 150 -6.70 0.07 -1.77
CA TYR A 150 -8.02 -0.11 -2.39
C TYR A 150 -9.08 -0.46 -1.32
N LEU A 151 -8.82 -1.49 -0.51
CA LEU A 151 -9.69 -1.92 0.57
C LEU A 151 -9.87 -0.81 1.62
N TYR A 152 -8.78 -0.12 1.96
CA TYR A 152 -8.79 1.01 2.90
C TYR A 152 -9.73 2.13 2.47
N LYS A 153 -9.72 2.49 1.18
CA LYS A 153 -10.56 3.58 0.67
C LYS A 153 -12.02 3.14 0.50
N LYS A 154 -12.25 1.92 0.00
CA LYS A 154 -13.58 1.47 -0.44
C LYS A 154 -14.33 0.69 0.65
N TYR A 155 -13.67 -0.25 1.32
CA TYR A 155 -14.33 -1.26 2.17
C TYR A 155 -14.06 -1.13 3.65
N TYR A 156 -13.02 -0.42 4.09
CA TYR A 156 -12.82 -0.19 5.51
C TYR A 156 -13.86 0.74 6.12
N PRO A 157 -14.35 1.81 5.42
CA PRO A 157 -15.43 2.63 5.95
C PRO A 157 -16.69 1.83 6.37
N PRO A 158 -17.28 0.94 5.54
CA PRO A 158 -18.43 0.15 5.96
C PRO A 158 -18.11 -0.95 6.99
N LEU A 159 -16.84 -1.36 7.13
CA LEU A 159 -16.38 -2.27 8.20
C LEU A 159 -16.20 -1.58 9.56
N ARG A 160 -16.21 -0.24 9.61
CA ARG A 160 -16.24 0.51 10.87
C ARG A 160 -17.65 0.50 11.47
N ALA A 161 -18.23 -0.69 11.61
CA ALA A 161 -19.59 -0.88 12.07
C ALA A 161 -19.65 -1.98 13.12
N SER A 162 -20.54 -1.80 14.10
CA SER A 162 -20.91 -2.86 15.04
C SER A 162 -22.31 -3.37 14.69
N GLN A 163 -22.53 -4.67 14.82
CA GLN A 163 -23.81 -5.30 14.51
C GLN A 163 -24.58 -5.56 15.81
N VAL A 164 -25.87 -5.24 15.80
CA VAL A 164 -26.77 -5.45 16.92
C VAL A 164 -27.93 -6.30 16.43
N GLN A 165 -28.22 -7.41 17.10
CA GLN A 165 -29.23 -8.38 16.69
C GLN A 165 -30.15 -8.73 17.85
N ILE A 166 -31.43 -8.88 17.57
CA ILE A 166 -32.46 -9.41 18.48
C ILE A 166 -32.70 -10.86 18.11
N ILE A 167 -32.55 -11.76 19.08
CA ILE A 167 -32.85 -13.18 18.95
C ILE A 167 -34.18 -13.43 19.66
N PHE A 168 -35.15 -14.00 18.95
CA PHE A 168 -36.49 -14.25 19.49
C PHE A 168 -37.14 -15.46 18.81
N ASP A 169 -38.08 -16.10 19.48
CA ASP A 169 -38.91 -17.15 18.87
C ASP A 169 -40.26 -16.60 18.42
N ARG A 170 -40.71 -17.02 17.24
CA ARG A 170 -42.11 -16.83 16.83
C ARG A 170 -42.97 -17.99 17.33
N VAL A 171 -44.02 -17.65 18.08
CA VAL A 171 -45.03 -18.59 18.55
C VAL A 171 -46.16 -18.63 17.51
N PHE A 172 -46.17 -19.66 16.69
CA PHE A 172 -47.27 -19.91 15.76
C PHE A 172 -48.47 -20.47 16.53
N ARG A 173 -49.60 -19.74 16.57
CA ARG A 173 -50.88 -20.37 16.91
C ARG A 173 -51.31 -21.24 15.74
N LEU A 174 -51.52 -22.53 16.01
CA LEU A 174 -51.86 -23.56 15.01
C LEU A 174 -53.22 -23.36 14.33
N ASP A 175 -54.03 -22.39 14.76
CA ASP A 175 -55.38 -22.17 14.23
C ASP A 175 -55.40 -21.67 12.76
N SER A 176 -54.26 -21.30 12.19
CA SER A 176 -54.20 -20.70 10.85
C SER A 176 -53.56 -21.57 9.76
N ILE A 177 -53.09 -22.79 10.05
CA ILE A 177 -52.48 -23.67 9.04
C ILE A 177 -53.53 -24.69 8.54
N LYS A 178 -54.52 -24.18 7.81
CA LYS A 178 -55.21 -24.94 6.75
C LYS A 178 -54.99 -24.22 5.43
N LYS A 179 -53.78 -24.36 4.87
CA LYS A 179 -53.59 -24.18 3.43
C LYS A 179 -52.35 -24.96 2.96
N GLU A 180 -52.67 -26.01 2.21
CA GLU A 180 -51.85 -26.78 1.25
C GLU A 180 -50.33 -26.74 1.40
N ILE A 181 -49.77 -27.84 1.92
CA ILE A 181 -48.38 -28.20 1.68
C ILE A 181 -48.27 -28.73 0.24
N ARG A 182 -47.79 -27.92 -0.69
CA ARG A 182 -47.23 -28.43 -1.95
C ARG A 182 -45.87 -29.05 -1.65
N ARG A 183 -45.74 -30.35 -1.93
CA ARG A 183 -44.46 -31.07 -1.87
C ARG A 183 -43.50 -30.44 -2.88
N PHE A 184 -42.42 -29.83 -2.41
CA PHE A 184 -41.27 -29.54 -3.25
C PHE A 184 -40.45 -30.83 -3.39
N ASN A 185 -40.17 -31.23 -4.62
CA ASN A 185 -39.18 -32.26 -4.91
C ASN A 185 -37.82 -31.73 -4.47
N ILE A 186 -37.15 -32.45 -3.56
CA ILE A 186 -35.79 -32.17 -3.14
C ILE A 186 -34.89 -32.30 -4.37
N ALA A 187 -34.25 -31.20 -4.77
CA ALA A 187 -33.21 -31.23 -5.78
C ALA A 187 -32.04 -32.09 -5.26
N THR A 188 -31.62 -33.06 -6.08
CA THR A 188 -30.45 -33.91 -5.83
C THR A 188 -29.21 -33.03 -5.58
N PRO A 189 -28.36 -33.33 -4.59
CA PRO A 189 -27.16 -32.56 -4.33
C PRO A 189 -26.23 -32.60 -5.55
N VAL A 190 -25.99 -31.44 -6.16
CA VAL A 190 -24.98 -31.28 -7.22
C VAL A 190 -23.61 -31.42 -6.58
N ASN A 191 -22.89 -32.47 -6.96
CA ASN A 191 -21.50 -32.66 -6.58
C ASN A 191 -20.64 -31.70 -7.42
N LEU A 192 -20.34 -30.51 -6.87
CA LEU A 192 -19.49 -29.53 -7.54
C LEU A 192 -18.06 -30.08 -7.61
N PRO A 193 -17.44 -30.18 -8.81
CA PRO A 193 -16.05 -30.60 -8.91
C PRO A 193 -15.17 -29.61 -8.13
N LYS A 194 -14.24 -30.13 -7.32
CA LYS A 194 -13.24 -29.31 -6.64
C LYS A 194 -12.48 -28.50 -7.68
N LEU A 195 -12.72 -27.19 -7.69
CA LEU A 195 -12.06 -26.23 -8.56
C LEU A 195 -10.57 -26.21 -8.19
N HIS A 196 -9.75 -26.93 -8.94
CA HIS A 196 -8.30 -26.82 -8.83
C HIS A 196 -7.91 -25.51 -9.53
N LEU A 197 -7.96 -24.41 -8.78
CA LEU A 197 -7.38 -23.14 -9.21
C LEU A 197 -5.88 -23.37 -9.41
N LYS A 198 -5.42 -23.43 -10.67
CA LYS A 198 -4.00 -23.31 -10.95
C LYS A 198 -3.55 -21.96 -10.39
N PRO A 199 -2.53 -21.89 -9.51
CA PRO A 199 -2.04 -20.61 -9.02
C PRO A 199 -1.71 -19.75 -10.24
N ARG A 200 -2.34 -18.58 -10.32
CA ARG A 200 -2.08 -17.62 -11.38
C ARG A 200 -0.64 -17.14 -11.21
N PRO A 201 0.22 -17.23 -12.25
CA PRO A 201 1.61 -16.81 -12.13
C PRO A 201 1.63 -15.33 -11.71
N MET A 202 2.28 -15.03 -10.58
CA MET A 202 2.50 -13.66 -10.15
C MET A 202 3.33 -12.98 -11.24
N LEU A 203 2.78 -11.94 -11.87
CA LEU A 203 3.51 -11.17 -12.86
C LEU A 203 4.82 -10.67 -12.22
N PRO A 204 5.99 -11.01 -12.79
CA PRO A 204 7.25 -10.69 -12.16
C PRO A 204 7.48 -9.18 -12.17
N PHE A 205 7.69 -8.62 -10.98
CA PHE A 205 8.06 -7.22 -10.79
C PHE A 205 9.58 -7.09 -10.80
N TYR A 206 10.12 -6.26 -11.70
CA TYR A 206 11.55 -6.03 -11.82
C TYR A 206 11.87 -4.56 -11.54
N ALA A 207 12.49 -4.30 -10.39
CA ALA A 207 13.11 -3.01 -10.10
C ALA A 207 14.54 -3.20 -9.59
N ALA A 208 15.31 -2.13 -9.55
CA ALA A 208 16.62 -2.13 -8.93
C ALA A 208 16.89 -0.84 -8.17
N LEU A 209 17.67 -0.96 -7.10
CA LEU A 209 18.27 0.15 -6.37
C LEU A 209 19.73 0.29 -6.79
N LYS A 210 20.23 1.51 -6.98
CA LYS A 210 21.60 1.75 -7.45
C LYS A 210 22.31 2.84 -6.65
N THR A 211 23.63 2.73 -6.58
CA THR A 211 24.57 3.78 -6.15
C THR A 211 25.72 3.86 -7.14
N ASN A 212 26.10 5.06 -7.56
CA ASN A 212 27.25 5.34 -8.42
C ASN A 212 28.52 5.39 -7.56
N MET A 213 29.37 4.38 -7.72
CA MET A 213 30.59 4.26 -6.92
C MET A 213 31.61 5.36 -7.21
N LEU A 214 31.53 6.03 -8.37
CA LEU A 214 32.37 7.20 -8.66
C LEU A 214 32.03 8.38 -7.75
N TYR A 215 30.74 8.59 -7.48
CA TYR A 215 30.26 9.59 -6.53
C TYR A 215 30.57 9.18 -5.09
N ASP A 216 30.44 7.91 -4.76
CA ASP A 216 30.84 7.39 -3.44
C ASP A 216 32.33 7.65 -3.15
N ALA A 217 33.21 7.40 -4.14
CA ALA A 217 34.63 7.71 -4.05
C ALA A 217 34.92 9.21 -3.91
N ALA A 218 34.06 10.06 -4.47
CA ALA A 218 34.11 11.51 -4.37
C ALA A 218 33.40 12.05 -3.11
N LEU A 219 32.96 11.19 -2.19
CA LEU A 219 32.20 11.56 -0.99
C LEU A 219 30.90 12.32 -1.31
N ILE A 220 30.23 11.92 -2.39
CA ILE A 220 28.92 12.44 -2.80
C ILE A 220 27.89 11.32 -2.63
N PRO A 221 27.16 11.29 -1.50
CA PRO A 221 26.04 10.38 -1.32
C PRO A 221 25.05 10.47 -2.47
N ASN A 222 24.65 9.31 -3.00
CA ASN A 222 23.74 9.23 -4.12
C ASN A 222 22.87 7.97 -4.02
N VAL A 223 21.71 8.02 -4.67
CA VAL A 223 20.79 6.90 -4.76
C VAL A 223 20.04 6.98 -6.08
N GLY A 224 19.81 5.83 -6.70
CA GLY A 224 18.97 5.72 -7.87
C GLY A 224 18.01 4.54 -7.79
N ILE A 225 16.91 4.67 -8.51
CA ILE A 225 15.91 3.60 -8.67
C ILE A 225 15.76 3.35 -10.17
N ASP A 226 15.69 2.08 -10.58
CA ASP A 226 15.45 1.64 -11.95
C ASP A 226 14.22 0.73 -11.98
N VAL A 227 13.18 1.12 -12.70
CA VAL A 227 11.91 0.38 -12.79
C VAL A 227 11.73 -0.15 -14.20
N TYR A 228 11.63 -1.46 -14.34
CA TYR A 228 11.35 -2.10 -15.62
C TYR A 228 9.85 -2.06 -15.93
N MET A 229 9.50 -1.66 -17.15
CA MET A 229 8.12 -1.40 -17.57
C MET A 229 7.63 -2.39 -18.62
N GLY A 230 8.37 -3.49 -18.85
CA GLY A 230 8.07 -4.45 -19.90
C GLY A 230 8.69 -4.09 -21.24
N ASN A 231 8.64 -5.03 -22.20
CA ASN A 231 9.14 -4.85 -23.57
C ASN A 231 10.56 -4.30 -23.65
N ASN A 232 11.44 -4.70 -22.73
CA ASN A 232 12.82 -4.24 -22.63
C ASN A 232 12.97 -2.73 -22.42
N TRP A 233 12.02 -2.11 -21.74
CA TRP A 233 12.11 -0.71 -21.31
C TRP A 233 12.25 -0.61 -19.80
N SER A 234 13.07 0.32 -19.34
CA SER A 234 13.08 0.75 -17.94
C SER A 234 13.22 2.28 -17.85
N VAL A 235 12.87 2.83 -16.69
CA VAL A 235 13.12 4.23 -16.36
C VAL A 235 13.93 4.25 -15.08
N THR A 236 15.00 5.04 -15.10
CA THR A 236 15.82 5.28 -13.93
C THR A 236 15.79 6.74 -13.52
N VAL A 237 15.75 6.96 -12.21
CA VAL A 237 15.87 8.27 -11.58
C VAL A 237 17.00 8.19 -10.57
N ASN A 238 17.94 9.11 -10.67
CA ASN A 238 19.07 9.24 -9.75
C ASN A 238 18.99 10.56 -8.98
N TRP A 239 19.54 10.58 -7.79
CA TRP A 239 19.67 11.75 -6.96
C TRP A 239 20.99 11.74 -6.21
N GLU A 240 21.67 12.88 -6.17
CA GLU A 240 22.92 13.10 -5.45
C GLU A 240 22.85 14.33 -4.53
N TYR A 241 23.48 14.23 -3.36
CA TYR A 241 23.55 15.33 -2.41
C TYR A 241 24.84 15.29 -1.58
N ALA A 242 25.63 16.35 -1.69
CA ALA A 242 26.75 16.67 -0.83
C ALA A 242 26.67 18.15 -0.43
N TRP A 243 26.88 18.47 0.84
CA TRP A 243 26.89 19.86 1.31
C TRP A 243 28.01 20.13 2.30
N TRP A 244 29.23 19.75 1.94
CA TRP A 244 30.37 19.86 2.82
C TRP A 244 31.01 21.24 2.72
N LYS A 245 31.43 21.78 3.87
CA LYS A 245 32.17 23.04 3.95
C LYS A 245 33.21 23.06 5.07
N SER A 246 34.33 23.75 4.84
CA SER A 246 35.28 24.15 5.87
C SER A 246 35.66 25.61 5.69
N ASP A 247 35.28 26.44 6.67
CA ASP A 247 35.46 27.89 6.60
C ASP A 247 36.93 28.31 6.82
N ALA A 248 37.74 27.48 7.49
CA ALA A 248 39.15 27.78 7.80
C ALA A 248 40.11 27.68 6.61
N VAL A 249 39.70 27.00 5.53
CA VAL A 249 40.56 26.71 4.36
C VAL A 249 39.83 26.98 3.04
N HIS A 250 38.67 27.69 3.08
CA HIS A 250 37.80 27.92 1.92
C HIS A 250 37.59 26.65 1.09
N TRP A 251 37.05 25.63 1.74
CA TRP A 251 36.80 24.33 1.13
C TRP A 251 35.30 24.11 1.00
N TYR A 252 34.80 24.07 -0.23
CA TYR A 252 33.42 23.73 -0.54
C TYR A 252 33.36 22.51 -1.44
N TRP A 253 32.56 21.54 -1.01
CA TRP A 253 32.26 20.35 -1.77
C TRP A 253 30.76 20.13 -1.74
N ARG A 254 30.06 20.92 -2.56
CA ARG A 254 28.61 20.96 -2.59
C ARG A 254 28.10 20.57 -3.96
N VAL A 255 27.21 19.61 -3.99
CA VAL A 255 26.49 19.16 -5.19
C VAL A 255 25.09 18.79 -4.79
N TYR A 256 24.12 19.19 -5.58
CA TYR A 256 22.73 18.81 -5.39
C TYR A 256 22.04 18.70 -6.73
N GLY A 257 21.40 17.56 -6.96
CA GLY A 257 20.59 17.36 -8.15
C GLY A 257 20.43 15.90 -8.49
N GLY A 258 20.11 15.64 -9.74
CA GLY A 258 19.92 14.30 -10.23
C GLY A 258 19.54 14.27 -11.69
N ASP A 259 19.21 13.07 -12.15
CA ASP A 259 18.85 12.84 -13.53
C ASP A 259 17.74 11.79 -13.67
N ILE A 260 17.07 11.85 -14.83
CA ILE A 260 16.10 10.85 -15.26
C ILE A 260 16.54 10.33 -16.62
N GLU A 261 16.48 9.01 -16.80
CA GLU A 261 16.87 8.33 -18.04
C GLU A 261 15.87 7.22 -18.38
N MET A 262 15.46 7.19 -19.64
CA MET A 262 14.61 6.12 -20.17
C MET A 262 15.47 5.13 -20.95
N ARG A 263 15.59 3.89 -20.48
CA ARG A 263 16.50 2.88 -21.02
C ARG A 263 15.78 1.86 -21.88
N LYS A 264 16.27 1.64 -23.11
CA LYS A 264 15.95 0.49 -23.94
C LYS A 264 17.04 -0.56 -23.81
N TRP A 265 16.67 -1.76 -23.36
CA TRP A 265 17.56 -2.91 -23.21
C TRP A 265 17.59 -3.76 -24.49
N PHE A 266 18.77 -4.24 -24.89
CA PHE A 266 18.93 -5.04 -26.11
C PHE A 266 20.11 -6.01 -26.06
N GLY A 267 20.15 -6.89 -27.06
CA GLY A 267 21.11 -7.99 -27.15
C GLY A 267 20.64 -9.26 -26.43
N LYS A 268 21.41 -10.34 -26.59
CA LYS A 268 21.06 -11.68 -26.09
C LYS A 268 20.78 -11.68 -24.58
N LYS A 269 21.59 -10.96 -23.80
CA LYS A 269 21.45 -10.88 -22.34
C LYS A 269 20.19 -10.15 -21.88
N ALA A 270 19.76 -9.11 -22.60
CA ALA A 270 18.52 -8.40 -22.30
C ALA A 270 17.26 -9.22 -22.63
N LEU A 271 17.35 -10.15 -23.58
CA LEU A 271 16.28 -11.12 -23.89
C LEU A 271 16.19 -12.23 -22.84
N GLU A 272 17.33 -12.66 -22.31
CA GLU A 272 17.39 -13.68 -21.25
C GLU A 272 16.89 -13.13 -19.90
N LYS A 273 17.14 -11.85 -19.61
CA LYS A 273 16.82 -11.26 -18.32
C LYS A 273 16.63 -9.73 -18.39
N PRO A 274 15.56 -9.19 -17.77
CA PRO A 274 15.42 -7.74 -17.55
C PRO A 274 16.62 -7.12 -16.81
N LEU A 275 16.87 -5.83 -17.07
CA LEU A 275 17.90 -5.03 -16.39
C LEU A 275 19.34 -5.59 -16.52
N THR A 276 19.60 -6.38 -17.56
CA THR A 276 20.88 -7.05 -17.79
C THR A 276 21.31 -6.90 -19.25
N GLY A 277 22.61 -6.70 -19.51
CA GLY A 277 23.15 -6.53 -20.85
C GLY A 277 23.17 -5.06 -21.30
N HIS A 278 23.10 -4.84 -22.62
CA HIS A 278 23.24 -3.51 -23.21
C HIS A 278 21.97 -2.68 -23.02
N HIS A 279 22.15 -1.39 -22.76
CA HIS A 279 21.08 -0.42 -22.76
C HIS A 279 21.49 0.88 -23.43
N ILE A 280 20.49 1.59 -23.98
CA ILE A 280 20.64 2.92 -24.56
C ILE A 280 19.39 3.75 -24.27
N GLY A 281 19.56 5.04 -24.01
CA GLY A 281 18.43 5.85 -23.58
C GLY A 281 18.66 7.36 -23.62
N PRO A 282 17.64 8.18 -23.90
CA PRO A 282 17.72 9.60 -23.63
C PRO A 282 17.71 9.85 -22.11
N TYR A 283 18.46 10.87 -21.69
CA TYR A 283 18.45 11.34 -20.31
C TYR A 283 18.38 12.85 -20.22
N PHE A 284 17.96 13.32 -19.06
CA PHE A 284 17.96 14.72 -18.68
C PHE A 284 18.45 14.87 -17.24
N GLN A 285 19.38 15.78 -17.03
CA GLN A 285 20.04 16.04 -15.75
C GLN A 285 19.84 17.49 -15.32
N LEU A 286 19.62 17.68 -14.03
CA LEU A 286 19.55 18.97 -13.36
C LEU A 286 20.42 18.93 -12.11
N VAL A 287 21.53 19.67 -12.13
CA VAL A 287 22.47 19.71 -11.00
C VAL A 287 22.89 21.14 -10.71
N THR A 288 23.07 21.44 -9.43
CA THR A 288 23.78 22.61 -8.96
C THR A 288 25.00 22.17 -8.15
N TYR A 289 26.04 22.99 -8.18
CA TYR A 289 27.28 22.68 -7.49
C TYR A 289 27.96 23.95 -7.02
N ASP A 290 28.81 23.81 -6.02
CA ASP A 290 29.73 24.82 -5.51
C ASP A 290 30.98 24.09 -5.01
N PHE A 291 32.04 24.20 -5.81
CA PHE A 291 33.32 23.54 -5.59
C PHE A 291 34.40 24.58 -5.37
N GLU A 292 35.07 24.49 -4.22
CA GLU A 292 36.17 25.37 -3.86
C GLU A 292 37.23 24.55 -3.13
N LEU A 293 38.48 24.64 -3.59
CA LEU A 293 39.63 23.95 -3.00
C LEU A 293 40.70 24.97 -2.58
N GLY A 294 40.31 26.01 -1.84
CA GLY A 294 41.21 26.98 -1.21
C GLY A 294 41.76 28.12 -2.08
N HIS A 295 41.47 28.16 -3.39
CA HIS A 295 41.99 29.21 -4.28
C HIS A 295 40.95 29.82 -5.23
N THR A 296 40.33 29.00 -6.06
CA THR A 296 39.29 29.45 -7.01
C THR A 296 38.09 28.55 -6.82
N GLY A 297 36.93 29.16 -6.63
CA GLY A 297 35.67 28.47 -6.52
C GLY A 297 34.86 28.53 -7.81
N TYR A 298 34.14 27.46 -8.08
CA TYR A 298 33.21 27.33 -9.21
C TYR A 298 31.83 27.00 -8.69
N GLN A 299 30.88 27.89 -8.94
CA GLN A 299 29.50 27.74 -8.47
C GLN A 299 28.51 27.81 -9.62
N GLY A 300 27.61 26.83 -9.70
CA GLY A 300 26.42 26.91 -10.55
C GLY A 300 25.49 28.02 -10.08
N ARG A 301 25.09 28.92 -10.98
CA ARG A 301 24.23 30.07 -10.63
C ARG A 301 22.88 29.66 -10.03
N ARG A 302 22.28 28.59 -10.55
CA ARG A 302 21.02 27.99 -10.07
C ARG A 302 20.98 26.50 -10.36
N TRP A 303 20.79 26.18 -11.63
CA TRP A 303 20.73 24.82 -12.16
C TRP A 303 21.55 24.79 -13.44
N THR A 304 22.52 23.90 -13.49
CA THR A 304 23.15 23.45 -14.72
C THR A 304 22.37 22.25 -15.25
N LYS A 305 22.22 22.18 -16.58
CA LYS A 305 21.30 21.25 -17.21
C LYS A 305 22.03 20.51 -18.32
N ALA A 306 21.82 19.21 -18.42
CA ALA A 306 22.30 18.42 -19.54
C ALA A 306 21.18 17.55 -20.08
N ALA A 307 21.15 17.37 -21.39
CA ALA A 307 20.26 16.44 -22.06
C ALA A 307 21.04 15.72 -23.14
N GLY A 308 20.85 14.42 -23.26
CA GLY A 308 21.68 13.62 -24.15
C GLY A 308 21.20 12.19 -24.29
N VAL A 309 22.08 11.36 -24.84
CA VAL A 309 21.89 9.93 -24.95
C VAL A 309 22.97 9.23 -24.15
N ALA A 310 22.57 8.26 -23.36
CA ALA A 310 23.43 7.39 -22.58
C ALA A 310 23.43 5.99 -23.19
N TYR A 311 24.60 5.36 -23.20
CA TYR A 311 24.78 3.96 -23.53
C TYR A 311 25.46 3.27 -22.36
N GLY A 312 25.05 2.04 -22.06
CA GLY A 312 25.65 1.29 -20.98
C GLY A 312 25.52 -0.22 -21.09
N TYR A 313 26.11 -0.89 -20.10
CA TYR A 313 26.12 -2.33 -19.96
C TYR A 313 26.00 -2.74 -18.48
N SER A 314 25.00 -3.56 -18.17
CA SER A 314 24.76 -4.11 -16.83
C SER A 314 25.23 -5.56 -16.75
N LEU A 315 26.26 -5.80 -15.93
CA LEU A 315 26.92 -7.09 -15.72
C LEU A 315 26.49 -7.72 -14.38
N PRO A 316 25.92 -8.93 -14.38
CA PRO A 316 25.67 -9.71 -13.17
C PRO A 316 26.96 -10.08 -12.41
N ILE A 317 27.00 -9.87 -11.10
CA ILE A 317 28.11 -10.29 -10.23
C ILE A 317 27.67 -11.35 -9.22
N LYS A 318 26.51 -11.18 -8.58
CA LYS A 318 25.93 -12.15 -7.61
C LYS A 318 24.43 -12.29 -7.83
N ASN A 319 23.77 -13.20 -7.10
CA ASN A 319 22.35 -13.51 -7.26
C ASN A 319 21.43 -12.28 -7.39
N ARG A 320 21.65 -11.21 -6.64
CA ARG A 320 20.83 -9.97 -6.75
C ARG A 320 21.65 -8.71 -6.96
N LEU A 321 22.85 -8.86 -7.51
CA LEU A 321 23.81 -7.75 -7.63
C LEU A 321 24.38 -7.69 -9.04
N ASN A 322 24.28 -6.51 -9.66
CA ASN A 322 24.87 -6.18 -10.94
C ASN A 322 25.83 -4.98 -10.78
N LEU A 323 26.74 -4.85 -11.75
CA LEU A 323 27.56 -3.67 -11.96
C LEU A 323 27.17 -3.06 -13.30
N ASP A 324 26.68 -1.82 -13.27
CA ASP A 324 26.18 -1.09 -14.42
C ASP A 324 27.15 0.02 -14.82
N PHE A 325 27.62 -0.04 -16.05
CA PHE A 325 28.53 0.95 -16.62
C PHE A 325 27.75 1.82 -17.60
N THR A 326 27.73 3.13 -17.40
CA THR A 326 26.99 4.06 -18.27
C THR A 326 27.86 5.23 -18.68
N LEU A 327 27.85 5.56 -19.98
CA LEU A 327 28.49 6.75 -20.53
C LEU A 327 27.46 7.53 -21.35
N GLY A 328 27.35 8.83 -21.10
CA GLY A 328 26.42 9.70 -21.79
C GLY A 328 27.08 10.91 -22.44
N LEU A 329 26.71 11.15 -23.69
CA LEU A 329 27.04 12.36 -24.43
C LEU A 329 25.81 13.26 -24.45
N GLY A 330 25.97 14.50 -24.02
CA GLY A 330 24.84 15.43 -23.91
C GLY A 330 25.22 16.85 -24.23
N TYR A 331 24.21 17.61 -24.64
CA TYR A 331 24.30 19.06 -24.72
C TYR A 331 24.18 19.61 -23.31
N HIS A 332 25.24 20.24 -22.83
CA HIS A 332 25.30 20.89 -21.52
C HIS A 332 25.03 22.38 -21.68
N TRP A 333 24.05 22.90 -20.93
CA TRP A 333 23.77 24.32 -20.89
C TRP A 333 23.54 24.85 -19.47
N GLY A 334 24.04 26.05 -19.23
CA GLY A 334 23.92 26.71 -17.94
C GLY A 334 24.91 27.86 -17.80
N GLU A 335 24.88 28.46 -16.61
CA GLU A 335 25.80 29.52 -16.22
C GLU A 335 26.46 29.11 -14.91
N PHE A 336 27.77 29.32 -14.84
CA PHE A 336 28.52 29.14 -13.61
C PHE A 336 29.41 30.36 -13.37
N TYR A 337 29.64 30.62 -12.10
CA TYR A 337 30.46 31.70 -11.60
C TYR A 337 31.82 31.16 -11.22
N GLU A 338 32.85 31.89 -11.62
CA GLU A 338 34.18 31.77 -11.07
C GLU A 338 34.34 32.86 -10.01
N TYR A 339 34.73 32.49 -8.81
CA TYR A 339 35.00 33.42 -7.71
C TYR A 339 36.33 33.10 -7.04
N LYS A 340 36.87 34.09 -6.33
CA LYS A 340 38.04 33.92 -5.47
C LYS A 340 37.67 34.25 -4.01
N PRO A 341 38.02 33.40 -3.04
CA PRO A 341 37.98 33.76 -1.64
C PRO A 341 39.08 34.80 -1.37
N ILE A 342 38.71 35.98 -0.89
CA ILE A 342 39.63 37.02 -0.45
C ILE A 342 39.17 37.45 0.94
N ASP A 343 40.02 37.22 1.94
CA ASP A 343 39.71 37.41 3.37
C ASP A 343 38.42 36.67 3.77
N THR A 344 37.36 37.40 4.15
CA THR A 344 36.05 36.85 4.53
C THR A 344 35.01 36.92 3.40
N HIS A 345 35.42 37.26 2.18
CA HIS A 345 34.51 37.54 1.06
C HIS A 345 34.76 36.62 -0.14
N TYR A 346 33.68 36.28 -0.85
CA TYR A 346 33.71 35.52 -2.09
C TYR A 346 33.53 36.46 -3.27
N VAL A 347 34.65 36.87 -3.86
CA VAL A 347 34.66 37.90 -4.90
C VAL A 347 34.41 37.27 -6.26
N TRP A 348 33.24 37.53 -6.81
CA TRP A 348 32.87 37.14 -8.17
C TRP A 348 33.87 37.70 -9.19
N GLN A 349 34.47 36.81 -9.98
CA GLN A 349 35.45 37.17 -11.00
C GLN A 349 34.80 37.22 -12.38
N LYS A 350 34.06 36.17 -12.74
CA LYS A 350 33.54 36.00 -14.09
C LYS A 350 32.31 35.12 -14.11
N THR A 351 31.39 35.42 -15.03
CA THR A 351 30.29 34.51 -15.39
C THR A 351 30.63 33.83 -16.68
N HIS A 352 30.60 32.50 -16.66
CA HIS A 352 30.78 31.68 -17.85
C HIS A 352 29.44 31.09 -18.26
N ARG A 353 29.11 31.21 -19.55
CA ARG A 353 27.94 30.57 -20.14
C ARG A 353 28.39 29.32 -20.88
N ARG A 354 27.99 28.14 -20.40
CA ARG A 354 28.31 26.87 -21.04
C ARG A 354 27.18 26.47 -21.97
N LYS A 355 27.54 26.11 -23.21
CA LYS A 355 26.67 25.60 -24.27
C LYS A 355 27.53 24.74 -25.20
N ALA A 356 27.65 23.46 -24.88
CA ALA A 356 28.51 22.56 -25.65
C ALA A 356 28.02 21.12 -25.56
N ILE A 357 28.34 20.31 -26.57
CA ILE A 357 28.19 18.86 -26.49
C ILE A 357 29.45 18.32 -25.82
N THR A 358 29.29 17.65 -24.68
CA THR A 358 30.39 17.10 -23.89
C THR A 358 29.99 15.75 -23.31
N PRO A 359 30.95 14.91 -22.85
CA PRO A 359 30.64 13.83 -21.93
C PRO A 359 30.06 14.41 -20.65
N THR A 360 28.75 14.24 -20.46
CA THR A 360 27.99 14.84 -19.35
C THR A 360 27.55 13.83 -18.31
N LYS A 361 27.66 12.53 -18.62
CA LYS A 361 27.27 11.45 -17.70
C LYS A 361 28.31 10.33 -17.74
N ILE A 362 28.77 9.91 -16.57
CA ILE A 362 29.60 8.71 -16.40
C ILE A 362 29.20 8.03 -15.08
N GLU A 363 28.89 6.74 -15.15
CA GLU A 363 28.47 5.97 -13.99
C GLU A 363 29.18 4.63 -13.96
N VAL A 364 29.63 4.25 -12.77
CA VAL A 364 29.99 2.87 -12.41
C VAL A 364 29.12 2.52 -11.21
N SER A 365 27.96 1.95 -11.48
CA SER A 365 26.90 1.81 -10.49
C SER A 365 26.83 0.38 -9.95
N LEU A 366 26.77 0.27 -8.63
CA LEU A 366 26.43 -0.99 -7.97
C LEU A 366 24.91 -1.09 -7.86
N VAL A 367 24.34 -2.17 -8.39
CA VAL A 367 22.89 -2.29 -8.64
C VAL A 367 22.33 -3.52 -7.94
N TRP A 368 21.41 -3.31 -7.00
CA TRP A 368 20.68 -4.36 -6.30
C TRP A 368 19.32 -4.63 -6.93
N LEU A 369 19.08 -5.88 -7.31
CA LEU A 369 17.85 -6.31 -7.95
C LEU A 369 16.75 -6.61 -6.92
N ILE A 370 15.64 -5.89 -7.03
CA ILE A 370 14.48 -5.93 -6.15
C ILE A 370 13.30 -6.58 -6.89
N GLY A 371 12.58 -7.46 -6.20
CA GLY A 371 11.39 -8.14 -6.71
C GLY A 371 11.47 -9.67 -6.65
N HIS A 372 10.29 -10.30 -6.61
CA HIS A 372 10.14 -11.76 -6.72
C HIS A 372 10.60 -12.19 -8.12
N LEU A 373 11.48 -13.20 -8.21
CA LEU A 373 12.12 -13.68 -9.46
C LEU A 373 13.13 -12.73 -10.12
N ASN A 374 13.34 -11.51 -9.60
CA ASN A 374 14.41 -10.63 -10.07
C ASN A 374 15.79 -11.06 -9.52
N SER A 375 16.25 -12.22 -9.96
CA SER A 375 17.50 -12.87 -9.55
C SER A 375 18.36 -13.23 -10.76
N ASN A 376 19.68 -13.20 -10.61
CA ASN A 376 20.66 -13.69 -11.57
C ASN A 376 20.75 -15.21 -11.54
N ASP A 377 20.35 -15.82 -10.42
CA ASP A 377 20.30 -17.26 -10.27
C ASP A 377 19.24 -17.87 -11.22
N PRO A 378 19.61 -18.80 -12.12
CA PRO A 378 18.66 -19.49 -12.98
C PRO A 378 17.65 -20.36 -12.21
N GLU A 379 18.04 -20.93 -11.06
CA GLU A 379 17.18 -21.83 -10.29
C GLU A 379 16.07 -21.05 -9.58
N GLU A 380 16.41 -19.94 -8.91
CA GLU A 380 15.41 -19.06 -8.29
C GLU A 380 14.39 -18.51 -9.29
N ARG A 381 14.75 -18.40 -10.58
CA ARG A 381 13.84 -17.96 -11.65
C ARG A 381 12.86 -19.05 -12.09
N ARG A 382 13.25 -20.33 -12.04
CA ARG A 382 12.41 -21.46 -12.47
C ARG A 382 11.34 -21.85 -11.45
N TYR A 383 11.55 -21.60 -10.15
CA TYR A 383 10.59 -21.95 -9.10
C TYR A 383 9.35 -21.03 -9.03
N GLY A 384 9.29 -19.96 -9.83
CA GLY A 384 8.14 -19.05 -9.87
C GLY A 384 7.40 -18.96 -11.21
N GLU A 385 7.74 -19.82 -12.17
CA GLU A 385 6.89 -20.14 -13.33
C GLU A 385 5.96 -21.30 -12.99
#